data_AF-A0A7X7NRB2-F1
#
_entry.id   AF-A0A7X7NRB2-F1
#
_cell.length_a   1.000
_cell.length_b   1.000
_cell.length_c   1.000
_cell.angle_alpha   90.00
_cell.angle_beta   90.00
_cell.angle_gamma   90.00
#
_symmetry.space_group_name_H-M   'P 1'
#
loop_
_entity.id
_entity.type
_entity.pdbx_description
1 polymer ?
#
loop_
_entity_poly.entity_id
_entity_poly.type
_entity_poly.pdbx_seq_one_letter_code
_entity_poly.pdbx_strand_id
1 'polypeptide(L)'
;MRDGLLTLAGTVGTTLVWRGLRAGRDQPWAARWERTNHAGRPVTLLEGVALVGGTAGTALLTGAASPGGSLPYAVASLGAGSLGALDDLRQDTDRKGLAGHLRALAHGRVTTGAIKVVGLVATGLVVTALEDA
;
A
#
# COMPACT_ATOMS: atom_id res chain seq x y z
N MET A 1 -22.71 1.51 -14.43
CA MET A 1 -23.24 1.54 -13.04
C MET A 1 -22.37 0.76 -12.06
N ARG A 2 -21.90 -0.45 -12.41
CA ARG A 2 -21.06 -1.28 -11.52
C ARG A 2 -19.75 -0.60 -11.09
N ASP A 3 -19.05 0.04 -12.03
CA ASP A 3 -17.78 0.71 -11.71
C ASP A 3 -17.97 1.88 -10.73
N GLY A 4 -19.05 2.65 -10.91
CA GLY A 4 -19.41 3.73 -9.97
C GLY A 4 -19.71 3.23 -8.55
N LEU A 5 -20.35 2.05 -8.42
CA LEU A 5 -20.59 1.41 -7.12
C LEU A 5 -19.30 0.93 -6.47
N LEU A 6 -18.37 0.36 -7.25
CA LEU A 6 -17.07 -0.08 -6.74
C LEU A 6 -16.21 1.10 -6.29
N THR A 7 -16.17 2.19 -7.08
CA THR A 7 -15.48 3.43 -6.69
C THR A 7 -16.09 4.04 -5.42
N LEU A 8 -17.43 4.06 -5.31
CA LEU A 8 -18.11 4.54 -4.12
C LEU A 8 -17.81 3.66 -2.90
N ALA A 9 -17.87 2.34 -3.03
CA ALA A 9 -17.52 1.40 -1.97
C ALA A 9 -16.06 1.58 -1.51
N GLY A 10 -15.12 1.71 -2.45
CA GLY A 10 -13.71 1.99 -2.18
C GLY A 10 -13.51 3.30 -1.43
N THR A 11 -14.23 4.35 -1.82
CA THR A 11 -14.17 5.68 -1.19
C THR A 11 -14.73 5.64 0.23
N VAL A 12 -15.88 4.98 0.42
CA VAL A 12 -16.50 4.81 1.75
C VAL A 12 -15.60 3.98 2.65
N GLY A 13 -15.10 2.84 2.18
CA GLY A 13 -14.18 1.98 2.92
C GLY A 13 -12.92 2.73 3.34
N THR A 14 -12.27 3.43 2.41
CA THR A 14 -11.08 4.27 2.69
C THR A 14 -11.39 5.32 3.74
N THR A 15 -12.53 6.01 3.63
CA THR A 15 -12.95 7.06 4.57
C THR A 15 -13.20 6.49 5.97
N LEU A 16 -13.82 5.31 6.08
CA LEU A 16 -14.06 4.65 7.36
C LEU A 16 -12.76 4.24 8.04
N VAL A 17 -11.84 3.61 7.29
CA VAL A 17 -10.51 3.24 7.81
C VAL A 17 -9.75 4.50 8.23
N TRP A 18 -9.75 5.55 7.42
CA TRP A 18 -9.14 6.83 7.75
C TRP A 18 -9.69 7.44 9.03
N ARG A 19 -11.03 7.46 9.20
CA ARG A 19 -11.66 7.97 10.43
C ARG A 19 -11.22 7.19 11.66
N GLY A 20 -11.14 5.87 11.57
CA GLY A 20 -10.63 5.01 12.64
C GLY A 20 -9.17 5.30 12.99
N LEU A 21 -8.30 5.36 11.98
CA LEU A 21 -6.88 5.70 12.15
C LEU A 21 -6.70 7.09 12.76
N ARG A 22 -7.46 8.09 12.26
CA ARG A 22 -7.41 9.47 12.74
C ARG A 22 -7.89 9.61 14.18
N ALA A 23 -8.88 8.81 14.60
CA ALA A 23 -9.34 8.80 15.99
C ALA A 23 -8.26 8.28 16.96
N GLY A 24 -7.35 7.42 16.48
CA GLY A 24 -6.24 6.89 17.26
C GLY A 24 -4.94 7.69 17.18
N ARG A 25 -4.94 8.91 16.60
CA ARG A 25 -3.71 9.68 16.35
C ARG A 25 -2.93 10.09 17.61
N ASP A 26 -3.59 10.15 18.75
CA ASP A 26 -2.95 10.52 20.03
C ASP A 26 -2.24 9.32 20.68
N GLN A 27 -2.32 8.13 20.07
CA GLN A 27 -1.68 6.92 20.58
C GLN A 27 -0.19 6.87 20.21
N PRO A 28 0.66 6.20 21.03
CA PRO A 28 2.11 6.12 20.78
C PRO A 28 2.50 5.56 19.41
N TRP A 29 1.69 4.65 18.86
CA TRP A 29 1.95 4.04 17.56
C TRP A 29 1.78 5.00 16.39
N ALA A 30 1.07 6.12 16.55
CA ALA A 30 0.77 7.05 15.47
C ALA A 30 1.98 7.92 15.10
N ALA A 31 2.83 8.25 16.08
CA ALA A 31 4.01 9.09 15.89
C ALA A 31 4.98 8.56 14.82
N ARG A 32 5.13 7.24 14.69
CA ARG A 32 6.00 6.62 13.66
C ARG A 32 5.49 6.82 12.22
N TRP A 33 4.25 7.28 12.05
CA TRP A 33 3.63 7.57 10.76
C TRP A 33 3.59 9.06 10.44
N GLU A 34 4.21 9.90 11.25
CA GLU A 34 4.34 11.32 10.98
C GLU A 34 5.69 11.63 10.34
N ARG A 35 5.70 12.60 9.42
CA ARG A 35 6.92 13.17 8.82
C ARG A 35 6.78 14.67 8.70
N THR A 36 7.91 15.36 8.70
CA THR A 36 7.96 16.78 8.32
C THR A 36 8.14 16.89 6.82
N ASN A 37 7.28 17.67 6.15
CA ASN A 37 7.41 17.95 4.73
C ASN A 37 8.47 19.02 4.44
N HIS A 38 8.73 19.29 3.16
CA HIS A 38 9.71 20.31 2.71
C HIS A 38 9.38 21.73 3.17
N ALA A 39 8.13 22.01 3.53
CA ALA A 39 7.68 23.30 4.07
C ALA A 39 7.70 23.36 5.61
N GLY A 40 8.31 22.37 6.28
CA GLY A 40 8.41 22.32 7.74
C GLY A 40 7.12 21.92 8.46
N ARG A 41 6.07 21.48 7.73
CA ARG A 41 4.79 21.11 8.34
C ARG A 41 4.71 19.59 8.58
N PRO A 42 4.12 19.14 9.71
CA PRO A 42 3.85 17.72 9.93
C PRO A 42 2.82 17.22 8.91
N VAL A 43 3.07 16.04 8.35
CA VAL A 43 2.18 15.28 7.46
C VAL A 43 2.14 13.83 7.94
N THR A 44 1.05 13.14 7.65
CA THR A 44 0.86 11.74 8.02
C THR A 44 1.01 10.82 6.81
N LEU A 45 1.54 9.63 7.04
CA LEU A 45 1.66 8.54 6.07
C LEU A 45 0.51 7.53 6.18
N LEU A 46 -0.44 7.73 7.10
CA LEU A 46 -1.58 6.82 7.33
C LEU A 46 -2.62 6.85 6.21
N GLU A 47 -2.60 7.86 5.34
CA GLU A 47 -3.53 7.97 4.21
C GLU A 47 -3.37 6.79 3.24
N GLY A 48 -2.13 6.35 2.98
CA GLY A 48 -1.86 5.16 2.17
C GLY A 48 -2.40 3.88 2.81
N VAL A 49 -2.27 3.75 4.14
CA VAL A 49 -2.81 2.62 4.90
C VAL A 49 -4.34 2.60 4.82
N ALA A 50 -4.98 3.77 4.92
CA ALA A 50 -6.42 3.89 4.77
C ALA A 50 -6.90 3.47 3.38
N LEU A 51 -6.20 3.90 2.33
CA LEU A 51 -6.49 3.53 0.95
C LEU A 51 -6.41 2.01 0.76
N VAL A 52 -5.33 1.39 1.22
CA VAL A 52 -5.13 -0.07 1.13
C VAL A 52 -6.24 -0.84 1.85
N GLY A 53 -6.61 -0.40 3.07
CA GLY A 53 -7.72 -1.00 3.80
C GLY A 53 -9.05 -0.86 3.07
N GLY A 54 -9.31 0.29 2.46
CA GLY A 54 -10.51 0.56 1.67
C GLY A 54 -10.59 -0.28 0.39
N THR A 55 -9.51 -0.36 -0.39
CA THR A 55 -9.50 -1.11 -1.66
C THR A 55 -9.50 -2.62 -1.43
N ALA A 56 -8.71 -3.12 -0.47
CA ALA A 56 -8.71 -4.54 -0.12
C ALA A 56 -10.07 -4.97 0.47
N GLY A 57 -10.63 -4.17 1.38
CA GLY A 57 -11.96 -4.42 1.94
C GLY A 57 -13.05 -4.42 0.86
N THR A 58 -13.01 -3.46 -0.06
CA THR A 58 -13.95 -3.42 -1.20
C THR A 58 -13.82 -4.64 -2.08
N ALA A 59 -12.59 -5.07 -2.41
CA ALA A 59 -12.37 -6.29 -3.18
C ALA A 59 -12.99 -7.51 -2.46
N LEU A 60 -12.66 -7.73 -1.20
CA LEU A 60 -13.16 -8.88 -0.43
C LEU A 60 -14.69 -8.89 -0.30
N LEU A 61 -15.32 -7.72 -0.09
CA LEU A 61 -16.76 -7.61 0.11
C LEU A 61 -17.57 -7.67 -1.19
N THR A 62 -17.00 -7.24 -2.31
CA THR A 62 -17.70 -7.19 -3.60
C THR A 62 -17.37 -8.37 -4.52
N GLY A 63 -16.47 -9.26 -4.10
CA GLY A 63 -15.92 -10.34 -4.91
C GLY A 63 -16.89 -11.37 -5.47
N ALA A 64 -18.10 -11.48 -4.93
CA ALA A 64 -19.15 -12.30 -5.52
C ALA A 64 -19.66 -11.75 -6.88
N ALA A 65 -19.33 -10.50 -7.24
CA ALA A 65 -19.90 -9.81 -8.38
C ALA A 65 -18.99 -9.69 -9.61
N SER A 66 -17.72 -10.14 -9.58
CA SER A 66 -16.77 -10.02 -10.70
C SER A 66 -16.46 -11.37 -11.37
N PRO A 67 -16.49 -11.47 -12.71
CA PRO A 67 -15.87 -12.58 -13.43
C PRO A 67 -14.36 -12.61 -13.10
N GLY A 68 -13.85 -13.73 -12.59
CA GLY A 68 -12.45 -13.86 -12.10
C GLY A 68 -12.25 -13.73 -10.59
N GLY A 69 -13.31 -13.44 -9.81
CA GLY A 69 -13.23 -13.30 -8.35
C GLY A 69 -12.54 -12.02 -7.89
N SER A 70 -12.48 -11.80 -6.57
CA SER A 70 -11.85 -10.60 -5.98
C SER A 70 -10.44 -10.80 -5.43
N LEU A 71 -9.99 -12.06 -5.37
CA LEU A 71 -8.72 -12.41 -4.75
C LEU A 71 -7.52 -11.68 -5.40
N PRO A 72 -7.41 -11.55 -6.74
CA PRO A 72 -6.31 -10.81 -7.36
C PRO A 72 -6.25 -9.35 -6.90
N TYR A 73 -7.40 -8.67 -6.81
CA TYR A 73 -7.46 -7.26 -6.39
C TYR A 73 -7.11 -7.07 -4.90
N ALA A 74 -7.53 -8.01 -4.04
CA ALA A 74 -7.18 -8.00 -2.63
C ALA A 74 -5.67 -8.23 -2.44
N VAL A 75 -5.09 -9.20 -3.17
CA VAL A 75 -3.65 -9.48 -3.15
C VAL A 75 -2.86 -8.30 -3.70
N ALA A 76 -3.30 -7.68 -4.80
CA ALA A 76 -2.67 -6.49 -5.35
C ALA A 76 -2.63 -5.34 -4.33
N SER A 77 -3.79 -5.04 -3.70
CA SER A 77 -3.92 -3.98 -2.72
C SER A 77 -3.05 -4.22 -1.48
N LEU A 78 -3.15 -5.41 -0.89
CA LEU A 78 -2.42 -5.74 0.34
C LEU A 78 -0.92 -5.91 0.07
N GLY A 79 -0.53 -6.60 -0.99
CA GLY A 79 0.87 -6.82 -1.36
C GLY A 79 1.59 -5.51 -1.62
N ALA A 80 1.06 -4.67 -2.51
CA ALA A 80 1.65 -3.36 -2.79
C ALA A 80 1.60 -2.43 -1.56
N GLY A 81 0.48 -2.44 -0.82
CA GLY A 81 0.27 -1.63 0.36
C GLY A 81 1.23 -1.94 1.50
N SER A 82 1.44 -3.22 1.82
CA SER A 82 2.36 -3.65 2.87
C SER A 82 3.82 -3.32 2.53
N LEU A 83 4.22 -3.43 1.27
CA LEU A 83 5.56 -3.04 0.81
C LEU A 83 5.76 -1.52 0.86
N GLY A 84 4.73 -0.75 0.50
CA GLY A 84 4.72 0.71 0.66
C GLY A 84 4.85 1.12 2.13
N ALA A 85 4.04 0.53 3.00
CA ALA A 85 4.08 0.76 4.44
C ALA A 85 5.44 0.41 5.06
N LEU A 86 6.05 -0.71 4.65
CA LEU A 86 7.38 -1.10 5.12
C LEU A 86 8.43 -0.05 4.72
N ASP A 87 8.41 0.39 3.46
CA ASP A 87 9.33 1.38 2.93
C ASP A 87 9.14 2.75 3.60
N ASP A 88 7.91 3.18 3.82
CA ASP A 88 7.59 4.43 4.51
C ASP A 88 8.15 4.48 5.95
N LEU A 89 8.02 3.37 6.68
CA LEU A 89 8.46 3.24 8.07
C LEU A 89 9.97 3.02 8.24
N ARG A 90 10.65 2.49 7.21
CA ARG A 90 12.05 2.05 7.30
C ARG A 90 12.97 2.76 6.31
N GLN A 91 12.48 3.77 5.59
CA GLN A 91 13.12 4.35 4.41
C GLN A 91 14.61 4.62 4.62
N ASP A 92 15.46 3.96 3.83
CA ASP A 92 16.87 4.31 3.72
C ASP A 92 17.02 5.65 2.98
N THR A 93 17.55 6.68 3.64
CA THR A 93 17.69 8.03 3.06
C THR A 93 18.94 8.21 2.20
N ASP A 94 19.91 7.30 2.28
CA ASP A 94 21.23 7.45 1.64
C ASP A 94 21.23 7.22 0.13
N ARG A 95 20.20 6.57 -0.42
CA ARG A 95 20.12 6.24 -1.85
C ARG A 95 18.73 6.48 -2.39
N LYS A 96 18.65 7.12 -3.55
CA LYS A 96 17.37 7.49 -4.18
C LYS A 96 17.27 6.84 -5.56
N GLY A 97 16.03 6.48 -5.92
CA GLY A 97 15.68 5.99 -7.24
C GLY A 97 16.01 4.51 -7.48
N LEU A 98 15.36 3.96 -8.51
CA LEU A 98 15.45 2.55 -8.88
C LEU A 98 16.90 2.09 -9.13
N ALA A 99 17.66 2.87 -9.91
CA ALA A 99 19.06 2.56 -10.22
C ALA A 99 19.94 2.50 -8.95
N GLY A 100 19.67 3.35 -7.96
CA GLY A 100 20.41 3.37 -6.69
C GLY A 100 20.20 2.10 -5.87
N HIS A 101 18.95 1.64 -5.76
CA HIS A 101 18.61 0.41 -5.04
C HIS A 101 19.08 -0.84 -5.79
N LEU A 102 18.96 -0.89 -7.11
CA LEU A 102 19.47 -2.01 -7.92
C LEU A 102 21.00 -2.09 -7.87
N ARG A 103 21.69 -0.94 -7.93
CA ARG A 103 23.14 -0.90 -7.73
C ARG A 103 23.51 -1.36 -6.33
N ALA A 104 22.78 -0.94 -5.29
CA ALA A 104 23.03 -1.41 -3.93
C ALA A 104 22.92 -2.93 -3.82
N LEU A 105 21.85 -3.49 -4.41
CA LEU A 105 21.60 -4.93 -4.44
C LEU A 105 22.71 -5.67 -5.20
N ALA A 106 23.17 -5.15 -6.33
CA ALA A 106 24.30 -5.71 -7.08
C ALA A 106 25.62 -5.73 -6.29
N HIS A 107 25.76 -4.88 -5.27
CA HIS A 107 26.90 -4.88 -4.34
C HIS A 107 26.60 -5.63 -3.03
N GLY A 108 25.56 -6.48 -3.02
CA GLY A 108 25.19 -7.31 -1.86
C GLY A 108 24.48 -6.56 -0.73
N ARG A 109 24.01 -5.32 -0.96
CA ARG A 109 23.29 -4.54 0.06
C ARG A 109 21.79 -4.53 -0.21
N VAL A 110 21.02 -5.10 0.70
CA VAL A 110 19.56 -5.12 0.64
C VAL A 110 19.01 -3.86 1.31
N THR A 111 18.41 -2.97 0.51
CA THR A 111 17.73 -1.76 0.99
C THR A 111 16.20 -1.97 1.00
N THR A 112 15.45 -1.18 1.76
CA THR A 112 13.98 -1.22 1.74
C THR A 112 13.41 -1.00 0.35
N GLY A 113 14.00 -0.08 -0.43
CA GLY A 113 13.61 0.15 -1.81
C GLY A 113 13.85 -1.05 -2.73
N ALA A 114 14.85 -1.89 -2.47
CA ALA A 114 15.10 -3.10 -3.24
C ALA A 114 14.05 -4.17 -2.90
N ILE A 115 13.72 -4.32 -1.61
CA ILE A 115 12.64 -5.19 -1.14
C ILE A 115 11.31 -4.78 -1.78
N LYS A 116 11.00 -3.49 -1.81
CA LYS A 116 9.78 -2.95 -2.43
C LYS A 116 9.72 -3.27 -3.92
N VAL A 117 10.78 -3.02 -4.68
CA VAL A 117 10.82 -3.29 -6.12
C VAL A 117 10.61 -4.78 -6.40
N VAL A 118 11.39 -5.65 -5.76
CA VAL A 118 11.29 -7.12 -5.95
C VAL A 118 9.91 -7.61 -5.50
N GLY A 119 9.43 -7.14 -4.36
CA GLY A 119 8.13 -7.52 -3.83
C GLY A 119 6.97 -7.07 -4.70
N LEU A 120 7.04 -5.89 -5.33
CA LEU A 120 6.00 -5.41 -6.25
C LEU A 120 5.97 -6.23 -7.54
N VAL A 121 7.13 -6.60 -8.07
CA VAL A 121 7.22 -7.53 -9.22
C VAL A 121 6.61 -8.89 -8.86
N ALA A 122 7.00 -9.45 -7.70
CA ALA A 122 6.45 -10.72 -7.23
C ALA A 122 4.93 -10.65 -7.00
N THR A 123 4.44 -9.54 -6.42
CA THR A 123 3.00 -9.30 -6.23
C THR A 123 2.28 -9.28 -7.57
N GLY A 124 2.82 -8.59 -8.58
CA GLY A 124 2.25 -8.57 -9.93
C GLY A 124 2.15 -9.96 -10.55
N LEU A 125 3.22 -10.76 -10.46
CA LEU A 125 3.22 -12.14 -10.96
C LEU A 125 2.17 -13.02 -10.29
N VAL A 126 2.01 -12.91 -8.97
CA VAL A 126 0.98 -13.64 -8.23
C VAL A 126 -0.41 -13.18 -8.65
N VAL A 127 -0.63 -11.88 -8.80
CA VAL A 127 -1.92 -11.33 -9.25
C VAL A 127 -2.28 -11.85 -10.64
N THR A 128 -1.35 -11.82 -11.59
CA THR A 128 -1.57 -12.37 -12.94
C THR A 128 -1.89 -13.86 -12.89
N ALA A 129 -1.13 -14.65 -12.12
CA ALA A 129 -1.39 -16.07 -11.98
C ALA A 129 -2.77 -16.38 -11.34
N LEU A 130 -3.27 -15.50 -10.47
CA LEU A 130 -4.60 -15.62 -9.87
C LEU A 130 -5.73 -15.18 -10.82
N GLU A 131 -5.45 -14.25 -11.75
CA GLU A 131 -6.42 -13.84 -12.79
C GLU A 131 -6.57 -14.92 -13.88
N ASP A 132 -5.52 -15.67 -14.15
CA ASP A 132 -5.50 -16.74 -15.16
C ASP A 132 -6.02 -18.10 -14.66
N ALA A 133 -6.33 -18.23 -13.36
CA ALA A 133 -6.76 -19.46 -12.70
C ALA A 133 -8.28 -19.65 -12.69
#